data_AF-A0A8S2SNK6-F1
#
_entry.id   AF-A0A8S2SNK6-F1
#
_cell.length_a   1.000
_cell.length_b   1.000
_cell.length_c   1.000
_cell.angle_alpha   90.00
_cell.angle_beta   90.00
_cell.angle_gamma   90.00
#
_symmetry.space_group_name_H-M   'P 1'
#
loop_
_entity.id
_entity.type
_entity.pdbx_description
1 polymer ?
#
loop_
_entity_poly.entity_id
_entity_poly.type
_entity_poly.pdbx_seq_one_letter_code
_entity_poly.pdbx_strand_id
1 'polypeptide(L)' 'TGGITGYIDRIVFTNEHLYQYPTCQLVYGCKLPFDSENLLGTIPAIFLAYLGIQAGRILVMYQSDLDRLIRLV' A
#
# COMPACT_ATOMS: atom_id res chain seq x y z
N THR A 1 15.26 -11.03 -0.13
CA THR A 1 15.42 -10.52 1.25
C THR A 1 14.45 -9.37 1.43
N GLY A 2 13.31 -9.58 2.10
CA GLY A 2 12.21 -8.61 2.21
C GLY A 2 12.48 -7.36 3.07
N GLY A 3 13.73 -7.09 3.48
CA GLY A 3 14.09 -5.89 4.24
C GLY A 3 13.24 -5.65 5.50
N ILE A 4 13.01 -4.37 5.81
CA ILE A 4 12.19 -3.91 6.95
C ILE A 4 10.71 -4.30 6.76
N THR A 5 10.20 -4.21 5.53
CA THR A 5 8.83 -4.58 5.17
C THR A 5 8.52 -6.04 5.52
N GLY A 6 9.39 -6.97 5.10
CA GLY A 6 9.26 -8.39 5.40
C GLY A 6 9.60 -8.76 6.85
N TYR A 7 10.24 -7.87 7.62
CA TYR A 7 10.41 -8.05 9.06
C TYR A 7 9.11 -7.70 9.80
N ILE A 8 8.49 -6.57 9.47
CA ILE A 8 7.24 -6.11 10.07
C ILE A 8 6.07 -7.02 9.71
N ASP A 9 5.98 -7.47 8.46
CA ASP A 9 4.94 -8.41 8.04
C ASP A 9 4.99 -9.74 8.80
N ARG A 10 6.17 -10.24 9.13
CA ARG A 10 6.30 -11.48 9.92
C ARG A 10 5.92 -11.32 11.38
N ILE A 11 6.12 -10.12 11.93
CA ILE A 11 5.69 -9.79 13.28
C ILE A 11 4.17 -9.70 13.34
N VAL A 12 3.55 -9.11 12.31
CA VAL A 12 2.10 -8.85 12.31
C VAL A 12 1.28 -10.07 11.85
N PHE A 13 1.65 -10.70 10.74
CA PHE A 13 0.86 -11.79 10.15
C PHE A 13 1.26 -13.19 10.62
N THR A 14 2.43 -13.34 11.28
CA THR A 14 3.02 -14.63 11.68
C THR A 14 3.38 -15.52 10.50
N ASN A 15 4.44 -16.32 10.60
CA ASN A 15 4.99 -17.11 9.48
C ASN A 15 4.00 -18.07 8.80
N GLU A 16 2.88 -18.43 9.44
CA GLU A 16 1.88 -19.35 8.88
C GLU A 16 0.96 -18.71 7.84
N HIS A 17 0.74 -17.39 7.90
CA HIS A 17 -0.07 -16.68 6.91
C HIS A 17 0.74 -16.06 5.77
N LEU A 18 2.07 -16.05 5.87
CA LEU A 18 2.91 -15.57 4.77
C LEU A 18 3.02 -16.62 3.67
N TYR A 19 3.01 -16.15 2.43
CA TYR A 19 3.14 -17.00 1.26
C TYR A 19 4.50 -17.72 1.27
N GLN A 20 4.43 -19.06 1.41
CA GLN A 20 5.58 -19.94 1.62
C GLN A 20 6.41 -20.17 0.35
N TYR A 21 5.80 -19.99 -0.83
CA TYR A 21 6.44 -20.23 -2.14
C TYR A 21 6.51 -18.97 -3.00
N PRO A 22 7.21 -17.90 -2.57
CA PRO A 22 7.27 -16.67 -3.33
C PRO A 22 7.89 -16.90 -4.72
N THR A 23 7.26 -16.37 -5.76
CA THR A 23 7.76 -16.44 -7.16
C THR A 23 9.16 -15.81 -7.31
N CYS A 24 9.53 -14.90 -6.41
CA CYS A 24 10.87 -14.32 -6.31
C CYS A 24 11.95 -15.34 -5.87
N GLN A 25 11.58 -16.51 -5.37
CA GLN A 25 12.50 -17.56 -4.94
C GLN A 25 13.32 -18.11 -6.10
N LEU A 26 12.70 -18.28 -7.28
CA LEU A 26 13.35 -18.82 -8.47
C LEU A 26 14.37 -17.84 -9.06
N VAL A 27 14.03 -16.54 -9.07
CA VAL A 27 14.82 -15.50 -9.74
C VAL A 27 15.87 -14.87 -8.80
N TYR A 28 15.55 -14.71 -7.51
CA TYR A 28 16.38 -14.00 -6.55
C TYR A 28 16.82 -14.84 -5.34
N GLY A 29 16.57 -16.16 -5.33
CA GLY A 29 17.02 -17.04 -4.25
C GLY A 29 16.41 -16.71 -2.89
N CYS A 30 15.23 -16.08 -2.85
CA CYS A 30 14.55 -15.71 -1.61
C CYS A 30 14.12 -16.96 -0.82
N LYS A 31 14.87 -17.31 0.24
CA LYS A 31 14.56 -18.44 1.16
C LYS A 31 13.48 -18.12 2.19
N LEU A 32 12.91 -16.93 2.16
CA LEU A 32 12.14 -16.36 3.26
C LEU A 32 10.71 -16.11 2.78
N PRO A 33 9.67 -16.55 3.53
CA PRO A 33 8.28 -16.36 3.13
C PRO A 33 8.00 -14.85 3.08
N PHE A 34 7.31 -14.44 2.01
CA PHE A 34 7.12 -13.04 1.65
C PHE A 34 5.77 -12.88 0.96
N ASP A 35 4.94 -11.99 1.48
CA ASP A 35 3.71 -11.56 0.82
C ASP A 35 4.05 -10.44 -0.19
N SER A 36 3.43 -10.45 -1.37
CA SER A 36 3.71 -9.48 -2.44
C SER A 36 3.05 -8.12 -2.22
N GLU A 37 2.03 -8.03 -1.36
CA GLU A 37 1.35 -6.75 -1.08
C GLU A 37 1.93 -6.00 0.13
N ASN A 38 2.28 -6.74 1.19
CA ASN A 38 2.78 -6.29 2.49
C ASN A 38 1.97 -5.17 3.17
N LEU A 39 1.83 -5.22 4.50
CA LEU A 39 1.03 -4.24 5.25
C LEU A 39 1.48 -2.79 5.00
N LEU A 40 2.80 -2.61 4.92
CA LEU A 40 3.44 -1.32 4.65
C LEU A 40 3.19 -0.78 3.25
N GLY A 41 2.89 -1.63 2.27
CA GLY A 41 2.50 -1.20 0.93
C GLY A 41 1.00 -0.90 0.84
N THR A 42 0.18 -1.76 1.45
CA THR A 42 -1.28 -1.68 1.35
C THR A 42 -1.85 -0.45 2.08
N ILE A 43 -1.37 -0.12 3.28
CA ILE A 43 -1.87 1.04 4.04
C ILE A 43 -1.71 2.37 3.29
N PRO A 44 -0.51 2.76 2.80
CA PRO A 44 -0.35 4.00 2.05
C PRO A 44 -1.10 3.97 0.72
N ALA A 45 -1.27 2.80 0.08
CA ALA A 45 -2.07 2.67 -1.13
C ALA A 45 -3.57 2.95 -0.87
N ILE A 46 -4.13 2.41 0.22
CA ILE A 46 -5.51 2.71 0.64
C ILE A 46 -5.68 4.20 0.94
N PHE A 47 -4.72 4.77 1.68
CA PHE A 47 -4.73 6.19 2.00
C PHE A 47 -4.70 7.07 0.74
N LEU A 48 -3.83 6.73 -0.23
CA LEU A 48 -3.72 7.44 -1.49
C LEU A 48 -5.01 7.31 -2.33
N ALA A 49 -5.62 6.12 -2.37
CA ALA A 49 -6.89 5.91 -3.05
C ALA A 49 -8.02 6.77 -2.44
N TYR A 50 -8.07 6.85 -1.10
CA TYR A 50 -9.02 7.70 -0.40
C TYR A 50 -8.83 9.18 -0.71
N LEU A 51 -7.59 9.67 -0.67
CA LEU A 51 -7.26 11.05 -1.06
C LEU A 51 -7.63 11.33 -2.53
N GLY A 52 -7.39 10.38 -3.42
CA GLY A 52 -7.77 10.48 -4.83
C GLY A 52 -9.27 10.63 -5.04
N ILE A 53 -10.09 9.90 -4.28
CA ILE A 53 -11.56 10.03 -4.33
C ILE A 53 -11.99 11.40 -3.80
N GLN A 54 -11.41 11.87 -2.70
CA GLN A 54 -11.76 13.20 -2.16
C GLN A 54 -11.38 14.32 -3.13
N ALA A 55 -10.17 14.27 -3.69
CA ALA A 55 -9.73 15.20 -4.72
C ALA A 55 -10.64 15.15 -5.96
N GLY A 56 -10.98 13.95 -6.43
CA GLY A 56 -11.89 13.76 -7.56
C GLY A 56 -13.27 14.37 -7.32
N ARG A 57 -13.85 14.19 -6.13
CA ARG A 57 -15.14 14.80 -5.76
C ARG A 57 -15.07 16.31 -5.77
N ILE A 58 -14.01 16.90 -5.23
CA ILE A 58 -13.81 18.36 -5.22
C ILE A 58 -13.66 18.87 -6.66
N LEU A 59 -12.92 18.16 -7.50
CA LEU A 59 -12.72 18.55 -8.91
C LEU A 59 -14.03 18.54 -9.72
N VAL A 60 -14.92 17.59 -9.48
CA VAL A 60 -16.19 17.46 -10.24
C VAL A 60 -17.30 18.37 -9.70
N MET A 61 -17.41 18.53 -8.38
CA MET A 61 -18.51 19.34 -7.78
C MET A 61 -18.29 20.84 -7.86
N TYR A 62 -17.04 21.31 -7.91
CA TYR A 62 -16.74 22.74 -7.82
C TYR A 62 -16.10 23.24 -9.12
N GLN A 63 -16.79 24.20 -9.75
CA GLN A 63 -16.40 24.82 -11.01
C GLN A 63 -15.48 26.04 -10.80
N SER A 64 -15.49 26.62 -9.60
CA SER A 64 -14.66 27.76 -9.20
C SER A 64 -13.39 27.31 -8.48
N ASP A 65 -12.24 27.87 -8.86
CA ASP A 65 -10.93 27.47 -8.34
C ASP A 65 -10.74 27.80 -6.85
N LEU A 66 -11.36 28.87 -6.34
CA LEU A 66 -11.31 29.23 -4.92
C LEU A 66 -12.06 28.22 -4.04
N ASP A 67 -13.22 27.73 -4.48
CA ASP A 67 -14.01 26.73 -3.74
C ASP A 67 -13.32 25.37 -3.70
N ARG A 68 -12.52 25.06 -4.72
CA ARG A 68 -11.65 23.88 -4.75
C ARG A 68 -10.50 24.01 -3.77
N LEU A 69 -9.84 25.17 -3.73
CA LEU A 69 -8.64 25.41 -2.93
C LEU A 69 -8.95 25.41 -1.42
N ILE A 70 -10.08 25.96 -1.00
CA ILE A 70 -10.49 26.01 0.42
C ILE A 70 -10.78 24.61 1.00
N ARG A 71 -11.17 23.63 0.17
CA ARG A 71 -11.52 22.26 0.64
C ARG A 71 -10.39 21.24 0.45
N LEU A 72 -9.30 21.65 -0.18
CA LEU A 72 -8.10 20.84 -0.40
C LEU A 72 -7.07 21.06 0.72
N VAL A 73 -7.15 22.20 1.42
CA VAL A 73 -6.36 22.57 2.61
C VAL A 73 -7.05 22.08 3.87
#